data_AF-A0A536ZFS6-F1
#
_entry.id   AF-A0A536ZFS6-F1
#
_cell.length_a   1.000
_cell.length_b   1.000
_cell.length_c   1.000
_cell.angle_alpha   90.00
_cell.angle_beta   90.00
_cell.angle_gamma   90.00
#
_symmetry.space_group_name_H-M   'P 1'
#
loop_
_entity.id
_entity.type
_entity.pdbx_description
1 polymer ?
#
loop_
_entity_poly.entity_id
_entity_poly.type
_entity_poly.pdbx_seq_one_letter_code
_entity_poly.pdbx_strand_id
1 'polypeptide(L)'
;MQMPTETLLEFPCVFPMKIVGRTEDGFAQTVLEVVLRHAPDFDSASMEMRASREGRYLSLTCTVNATSREQLDALYRELSGHPMVTMVL
;
A
#
# COMPACT_ATOMS: atom_id res chain seq x y z
N MET A 1 -22.54 -20.62 12.31
CA MET A 1 -21.18 -20.16 12.66
C MET A 1 -20.35 -20.22 11.40
N GLN A 2 -20.02 -19.08 10.79
CA GLN A 2 -19.22 -19.05 9.56
C GLN A 2 -17.78 -18.73 9.93
N MET A 3 -16.96 -19.78 10.05
CA MET A 3 -15.54 -19.70 9.79
C MET A 3 -15.33 -20.20 8.37
N PRO A 4 -14.75 -19.39 7.48
CA PRO A 4 -13.92 -19.93 6.43
C PRO A 4 -12.51 -19.35 6.55
N THR A 5 -11.60 -20.25 6.92
CA THR A 5 -10.17 -20.29 6.58
C THR A 5 -9.34 -19.07 6.96
N GLU A 6 -8.48 -19.26 7.97
CA GLU A 6 -7.16 -18.64 7.99
C GLU A 6 -6.52 -18.96 6.64
N THR A 7 -6.61 -18.03 5.68
CA THR A 7 -5.90 -18.18 4.41
C THR A 7 -4.43 -18.37 4.76
N LEU A 8 -3.95 -19.57 4.47
CA LEU A 8 -2.54 -19.87 4.21
C LEU A 8 -2.11 -18.94 3.09
N LEU A 9 -1.83 -17.67 3.41
CA LEU A 9 -1.11 -16.78 2.53
C LEU A 9 0.24 -17.44 2.33
N GLU A 10 0.44 -18.04 1.17
CA GLU A 10 1.71 -18.64 0.78
C GLU A 10 2.66 -17.49 0.46
N PHE A 11 3.50 -17.14 1.43
CA PHE A 11 4.51 -16.13 1.24
C PHE A 11 5.76 -16.74 0.59
N PRO A 12 6.44 -16.04 -0.33
CA PRO A 12 6.14 -14.69 -0.80
C PRO A 12 4.95 -14.63 -1.78
N CYS A 13 4.08 -13.64 -1.61
CA CYS A 13 2.96 -13.38 -2.51
C CYS A 13 2.96 -11.91 -2.96
N VAL A 14 2.65 -11.66 -4.22
CA VAL A 14 2.46 -10.30 -4.72
C VAL A 14 1.05 -9.83 -4.39
N PHE A 15 0.96 -8.72 -3.67
CA PHE A 15 -0.31 -8.15 -3.24
C PHE A 15 -0.45 -6.72 -3.79
N PRO A 16 -1.40 -6.47 -4.70
CA PRO A 16 -1.68 -5.11 -5.16
C PRO A 16 -2.39 -4.35 -4.04
N MET A 17 -1.74 -3.32 -3.52
CA MET A 17 -2.30 -2.42 -2.52
C MET A 17 -2.63 -1.09 -3.16
N LYS A 18 -3.85 -0.62 -2.95
CA LYS A 18 -4.29 0.67 -3.47
C LYS A 18 -4.39 1.69 -2.35
N ILE A 19 -3.50 2.66 -2.36
CA ILE A 19 -3.42 3.75 -1.39
C ILE A 19 -4.08 4.98 -1.99
N VAL A 20 -5.12 5.49 -1.35
CA VAL A 20 -5.78 6.73 -1.73
C VAL A 20 -5.46 7.78 -0.68
N GLY A 21 -4.88 8.90 -1.12
CA GLY A 21 -4.56 10.03 -0.25
C GLY A 21 -4.88 11.36 -0.91
N ARG A 22 -4.60 12.43 -0.17
CA ARG A 22 -4.71 13.79 -0.73
C ARG A 22 -3.59 14.02 -1.74
N THR A 23 -3.90 14.75 -2.79
CA THR A 23 -2.88 15.21 -3.74
C THR A 23 -2.07 16.32 -3.07
N GLU A 24 -0.94 15.94 -2.47
CA GLU A 24 0.03 16.83 -1.85
C GLU A 24 1.44 16.48 -2.35
N ASP A 25 2.29 17.49 -2.50
CA ASP A 25 3.69 17.29 -2.87
C ASP A 25 4.38 16.36 -1.84
N GLY A 26 5.02 15.32 -2.35
CA GLY A 26 5.67 14.30 -1.52
C GLY A 26 4.78 13.13 -1.11
N PHE A 27 3.47 13.12 -1.34
CA PHE A 27 2.61 11.99 -0.94
C PHE A 27 3.08 10.65 -1.55
N ALA A 28 3.34 10.63 -2.85
CA ALA A 28 3.84 9.43 -3.52
C ALA A 28 5.23 9.02 -3.01
N GLN A 29 6.11 9.99 -2.75
CA GLN A 29 7.44 9.73 -2.21
C GLN A 29 7.35 9.14 -0.80
N THR A 30 6.52 9.70 0.08
CA THR A 30 6.32 9.20 1.45
C THR A 30 5.75 7.79 1.44
N VAL A 31 4.73 7.51 0.61
CA VAL A 31 4.19 6.16 0.47
C VAL A 31 5.26 5.20 -0.04
N LEU A 32 6.03 5.60 -1.04
CA LEU A 32 7.13 4.80 -1.57
C LEU A 32 8.20 4.50 -0.50
N GLU A 33 8.60 5.50 0.30
CA GLU A 33 9.58 5.32 1.38
C GLU A 33 9.07 4.36 2.46
N VAL A 34 7.80 4.48 2.86
CA VAL A 34 7.15 3.52 3.77
C VAL A 34 7.16 2.12 3.15
N VAL A 35 6.76 2.00 1.88
CA VAL A 35 6.74 0.71 1.19
C VAL A 35 8.14 0.10 1.12
N LEU A 36 9.15 0.84 0.70
CA LEU A 36 10.55 0.38 0.63
C LEU A 36 11.11 0.00 2.00
N ARG A 37 10.65 0.64 3.08
CA ARG A 37 11.07 0.32 4.44
C ARG A 37 10.60 -1.07 4.89
N HIS A 38 9.38 -1.46 4.51
CA HIS A 38 8.81 -2.78 4.82
C HIS A 38 9.09 -3.82 3.75
N ALA A 39 9.28 -3.40 2.50
CA ALA A 39 9.54 -4.22 1.33
C ALA A 39 10.69 -3.58 0.51
N PRO A 40 11.96 -3.77 0.91
CA PRO A 40 13.12 -3.20 0.20
C PRO A 40 13.25 -3.75 -1.23
N ASP A 41 12.69 -4.93 -1.50
CA ASP A 41 12.58 -5.53 -2.83
C ASP A 41 11.43 -4.96 -3.68
N PHE A 42 10.67 -3.98 -3.16
CA PHE A 42 9.59 -3.34 -3.91
C PHE A 42 10.14 -2.52 -5.06
N ASP A 43 9.57 -2.74 -6.25
CA ASP A 43 9.92 -1.99 -7.44
C ASP A 43 9.08 -0.71 -7.56
N SER A 44 9.74 0.44 -7.44
CA SER A 44 9.10 1.75 -7.56
C SER A 44 8.54 2.03 -8.95
N ALA A 45 9.03 1.36 -10.01
CA ALA A 45 8.49 1.53 -11.36
C ALA A 45 7.16 0.77 -11.55
N SER A 46 6.91 -0.25 -10.74
CA SER A 46 5.62 -0.95 -10.68
C SER A 46 4.52 -0.15 -9.95
N MET A 47 4.86 1.01 -9.38
CA MET A 47 3.92 1.91 -8.71
C MET A 47 3.15 2.74 -9.73
N GLU A 48 1.85 2.51 -9.83
CA GLU A 48 0.98 3.31 -10.70
C GLU A 48 0.37 4.48 -9.95
N MET A 49 0.55 5.68 -10.50
CA MET A 49 -0.03 6.92 -9.99
C MET A 49 -1.23 7.33 -10.81
N ARG A 50 -2.38 7.53 -10.16
CA ARG A 50 -3.60 8.00 -10.80
C ARG A 50 -4.20 9.17 -10.03
N ALA A 51 -4.12 10.36 -10.63
CA ALA A 51 -4.83 11.54 -10.13
C ALA A 51 -6.35 11.37 -10.32
N SER A 52 -7.12 11.79 -9.32
CA SER A 52 -8.57 11.87 -9.43
C SER A 52 -8.96 13.00 -10.39
N ARG A 53 -10.16 12.91 -10.98
CA ARG A 53 -10.66 13.86 -11.99
C ARG A 53 -10.65 15.32 -11.52
N GLU A 54 -10.86 15.53 -10.23
CA GLU A 54 -10.93 16.86 -9.61
C GLU A 54 -9.56 17.32 -9.06
N GLY A 55 -8.52 16.50 -9.20
CA GLY A 55 -7.17 16.80 -8.69
C GLY A 55 -7.04 16.77 -7.17
N ARG A 56 -8.11 16.51 -6.41
CA ARG A 56 -8.06 16.57 -4.94
C ARG A 56 -7.48 15.33 -4.25
N TYR A 57 -7.56 14.18 -4.90
CA TYR A 57 -7.07 12.91 -4.38
C TYR A 57 -6.14 12.23 -5.39
N LEU A 58 -5.15 11.52 -4.87
CA LEU A 58 -4.24 10.67 -5.63
C LEU A 58 -4.46 9.21 -5.22
N SER A 59 -4.64 8.34 -6.20
CA SER A 59 -4.66 6.90 -6.02
C SER A 59 -3.32 6.32 -6.46
N LEU A 60 -2.67 5.61 -5.58
CA LEU A 60 -1.42 4.89 -5.81
C LEU A 60 -1.72 3.41 -5.79
N THR A 61 -1.41 2.70 -6.87
CA THR A 61 -1.46 1.24 -6.89
C THR A 61 -0.04 0.73 -6.76
N CYS A 62 0.27 0.08 -5.63
CA CYS A 62 1.59 -0.47 -5.33
C CYS A 62 1.48 -1.98 -5.23
N THR A 63 2.15 -2.71 -6.12
CA THR A 63 2.21 -4.18 -6.06
C THR A 63 3.35 -4.62 -5.14
N VAL A 64 3.06 -4.81 -3.86
CA VAL A 64 4.07 -5.16 -2.86
C VAL A 64 4.27 -6.67 -2.80
N ASN A 65 5.52 -7.11 -2.67
CA ASN A 65 5.82 -8.52 -2.40
C ASN A 65 5.70 -8.76 -0.89
N ALA A 66 4.57 -9.29 -0.46
CA ALA A 66 4.36 -9.68 0.92
C ALA A 66 5.21 -10.92 1.21
N THR A 67 6.16 -10.80 2.13
CA THR A 67 6.95 -11.95 2.61
C THR A 67 6.38 -12.54 3.90
N SER A 68 5.50 -11.81 4.58
CA SER A 68 4.85 -12.24 5.82
C SER A 68 3.59 -11.42 6.09
N ARG A 69 2.65 -11.98 6.87
CA ARG A 69 1.42 -11.29 7.29
C ARG A 69 1.72 -10.07 8.15
N GLU A 70 2.73 -10.17 9.02
CA GLU A 70 3.15 -9.06 9.89
C GLU A 70 3.73 -7.89 9.10
N GLN A 71 4.46 -8.15 8.01
CA GLN A 71 4.97 -7.12 7.11
C GLN A 71 3.81 -6.33 6.47
N LEU A 72 2.79 -7.04 5.98
CA LEU A 72 1.59 -6.40 5.41
C LEU A 72 0.82 -5.61 6.46
N ASP A 73 0.59 -6.16 7.66
CA ASP A 73 -0.12 -5.46 8.73
C ASP A 73 0.63 -4.19 9.15
N ALA A 74 1.95 -4.28 9.32
CA ALA A 74 2.81 -3.13 9.66
C ALA A 74 2.74 -2.05 8.58
N LEU A 75 2.86 -2.43 7.31
CA LEU A 75 2.74 -1.52 6.17
C LEU A 75 1.36 -0.86 6.12
N TYR A 76 0.29 -1.65 6.24
CA TYR A 76 -1.08 -1.15 6.20
C TYR A 76 -1.36 -0.20 7.36
N ARG A 77 -0.87 -0.53 8.56
CA ARG A 77 -1.02 0.31 9.77
C ARG A 77 -0.25 1.61 9.65
N GLU A 78 0.98 1.58 9.15
CA GLU A 78 1.80 2.77 8.97
C GLU A 78 1.19 3.70 7.91
N LEU A 79 0.74 3.15 6.78
CA LEU A 79 0.03 3.90 5.75
C LEU A 79 -1.30 4.45 6.27
N SER A 80 -2.15 3.62 6.89
CA SER A 80 -3.46 4.05 7.41
C SER A 80 -3.33 5.05 8.56
N GLY A 81 -2.23 5.06 9.30
CA GLY A 81 -1.94 6.05 10.34
C GLY A 81 -1.39 7.37 9.80
N HIS A 82 -1.03 7.43 8.52
CA HIS A 82 -0.40 8.60 7.93
C HIS A 82 -1.46 9.68 7.63
N PRO A 83 -1.26 10.95 8.05
CA PRO A 83 -2.27 12.01 7.91
C PRO A 83 -2.62 12.35 6.45
N MET A 84 -1.75 11.99 5.50
CA MET A 84 -1.96 12.19 4.07
C MET A 84 -2.74 11.04 3.40
N VAL A 85 -2.80 9.87 4.03
CA VAL A 85 -3.54 8.71 3.53
C VAL A 85 -4.98 8.81 4.01
N THR A 86 -5.91 8.72 3.07
CA THR A 86 -7.35 8.71 3.35
C THR A 86 -7.84 7.28 3.52
N MET A 87 -7.35 6.36 2.67
CA MET A 87 -7.84 4.99 2.62
C MET A 87 -6.80 4.09 1.97
N VAL A 88 -6.68 2.86 2.47
CA VAL A 88 -5.92 1.78 1.84
C VAL A 88 -6.91 0.68 1.46
N LEU A 89 -6.70 0.02 0.32
CA LEU A 89 -7.58 -1.00 -0.27
C LEU A 89 -6.75 -2.20 -0.73
#